data_AF-A0A9K3H545-F1
#
_entry.id   AF-A0A9K3H545-F1
#
_cell.length_a   1.000
_cell.length_b   1.000
_cell.length_c   1.000
_cell.angle_alpha   90.00
_cell.angle_beta   90.00
_cell.angle_gamma   90.00
#
_symmetry.space_group_name_H-M   'P 1'
#
loop_
_entity.id
_entity.type
_entity.pdbx_description
1 polymer ?
#
loop_
_entity_poly.entity_id
_entity_poly.type
_entity_poly.pdbx_seq_one_letter_code
_entity_poly.pdbx_strand_id
1 'polypeptide(L)'
;MHHLNECMQKVAAAFGDIRKALGICRLVRVDHMAIALSRAYKSPIVDTIQSLPQHQQIVLCSVVKLFRKGKKDTTIGELNKFYIDICKSTLIPPVGIMELSCMCRVLGDQGILKLGQSRDDNLRRLTLQVDEADISFALQVQ
;
A
#
# COMPACT_ATOMS: atom_id res chain seq x y z
N MET A 1 15.35 11.48 -24.47
CA MET A 1 15.13 12.39 -23.31
C MET A 1 14.92 13.87 -23.69
N HIS A 2 15.06 14.30 -24.95
CA HIS A 2 14.83 15.71 -25.36
C HIS A 2 13.36 16.13 -25.40
N HIS A 3 12.44 15.26 -25.84
CA HIS A 3 11.02 15.62 -25.99
C HIS A 3 10.26 15.85 -24.66
N LEU A 4 10.72 15.24 -23.55
CA LEU A 4 10.07 15.43 -22.24
C LEU A 4 10.42 16.79 -21.62
N ASN A 5 11.64 17.28 -21.86
CA ASN A 5 12.09 18.60 -21.42
C ASN A 5 11.37 19.72 -22.19
N GLU A 6 11.16 19.50 -23.48
CA GLU A 6 10.45 20.44 -24.36
C GLU A 6 8.97 20.59 -23.95
N CYS A 7 8.35 19.48 -23.51
CA CYS A 7 6.98 19.48 -22.99
C CYS A 7 6.86 20.28 -21.68
N MET A 8 7.81 20.12 -20.75
CA MET A 8 7.83 20.90 -19.51
C MET A 8 8.10 22.40 -19.74
N GLN A 9 8.98 22.76 -20.68
CA GLN A 9 9.26 24.17 -20.99
C GLN A 9 8.08 24.89 -21.65
N LYS A 10 7.33 24.23 -22.54
CA LYS A 10 6.12 24.79 -23.15
C LYS A 10 5.01 25.04 -22.13
N VAL A 11 4.86 24.13 -21.17
CA VAL A 11 3.94 24.30 -20.03
C VAL A 11 4.36 25.51 -19.20
N ALA A 12 5.64 25.62 -18.80
CA ALA A 12 6.12 26.74 -18.00
C ALA A 12 5.98 28.12 -18.68
N ALA A 13 6.19 28.21 -20.00
CA ALA A 13 6.02 29.43 -20.77
C ALA A 13 4.56 29.91 -20.82
N ALA A 14 3.60 28.99 -21.00
CA ALA A 14 2.17 29.30 -21.00
C ALA A 14 1.66 29.78 -19.62
N PHE A 15 2.31 29.35 -18.53
CA PHE A 15 2.01 29.80 -17.16
C PHE A 15 2.75 31.10 -16.76
N GLY A 16 3.74 31.54 -17.55
CA GLY A 16 4.56 32.72 -17.28
C GLY A 16 3.77 34.04 -17.27
N ASP A 17 2.88 34.22 -18.26
CA ASP A 17 2.09 35.45 -18.46
C ASP A 17 0.86 35.56 -17.55
N ILE A 18 0.44 34.46 -16.91
CA ILE A 18 -0.78 34.41 -16.08
C ILE A 18 -0.54 35.02 -14.68
N ARG A 19 0.73 35.15 -14.25
CA ARG A 19 1.09 35.65 -12.92
C ARG A 19 0.69 37.12 -12.66
N LYS A 20 0.37 37.91 -13.69
CA LYS A 20 0.03 39.33 -13.52
C LYS A 20 -1.46 39.64 -13.42
N ALA A 21 -2.35 38.67 -13.66
CA ALA A 21 -3.78 38.95 -13.86
C ALA A 21 -4.75 38.35 -12.83
N LEU A 22 -4.31 37.54 -11.85
CA LEU A 22 -5.26 36.76 -11.05
C LEU A 22 -5.14 36.98 -9.54
N GLY A 23 -5.60 38.14 -9.08
CA GLY A 23 -5.81 38.43 -7.67
C GLY A 23 -7.10 37.82 -7.06
N ILE A 24 -8.03 37.27 -7.86
CA ILE A 24 -9.38 36.93 -7.32
C ILE A 24 -10.01 35.64 -7.90
N CYS A 25 -9.28 34.76 -8.59
CA CYS A 25 -9.89 33.53 -9.16
C CYS A 25 -9.04 32.25 -8.96
N ARG A 26 -8.31 32.12 -7.84
CA ARG A 26 -7.37 31.01 -7.60
C ARG A 26 -7.80 30.03 -6.51
N LEU A 27 -9.06 30.05 -6.05
CA LEU A 27 -9.52 29.16 -4.98
C LEU A 27 -10.54 28.08 -5.38
N VAL A 28 -11.17 28.15 -6.56
CA VAL A 28 -12.30 27.25 -6.93
C VAL A 28 -11.90 26.14 -7.92
N ARG A 29 -10.62 26.08 -8.34
CA ARG A 29 -10.13 25.11 -9.34
C ARG A 29 -9.07 24.15 -8.85
N VAL A 30 -8.38 24.45 -7.76
CA VAL A 30 -7.30 23.58 -7.26
C VAL A 30 -7.89 22.42 -6.46
N ASP A 31 -8.98 22.65 -5.74
CA ASP A 31 -9.74 21.65 -5.00
C ASP A 31 -10.36 20.59 -5.92
N HIS A 32 -11.08 21.00 -6.97
CA HIS A 32 -11.69 20.05 -7.91
C HIS A 32 -10.66 19.32 -8.76
N MET A 33 -9.56 19.97 -9.18
CA MET A 33 -8.47 19.30 -9.87
C MET A 33 -7.69 18.38 -8.93
N ALA A 34 -7.46 18.74 -7.67
CA ALA A 34 -6.86 17.85 -6.68
C ALA A 34 -7.75 16.63 -6.38
N ILE A 35 -9.07 16.80 -6.34
CA ILE A 35 -10.02 15.69 -6.21
C ILE A 35 -10.02 14.81 -7.47
N ALA A 36 -10.01 15.40 -8.66
CA ALA A 36 -9.97 14.66 -9.92
C ALA A 36 -8.65 13.91 -10.11
N LEU A 37 -7.51 14.55 -9.79
CA LEU A 37 -6.19 13.94 -9.82
C LEU A 37 -6.05 12.88 -8.73
N SER A 38 -6.48 13.15 -7.49
CA SER A 38 -6.46 12.11 -6.46
C SER A 38 -7.33 10.92 -6.84
N ARG A 39 -8.50 11.10 -7.46
CA ARG A 39 -9.32 9.98 -7.97
C ARG A 39 -8.69 9.27 -9.18
N ALA A 40 -8.00 9.99 -10.07
CA ALA A 40 -7.35 9.40 -11.24
C ALA A 40 -6.02 8.70 -10.92
N TYR A 41 -5.33 9.13 -9.86
CA TYR A 41 -4.03 8.61 -9.41
C TYR A 41 -4.10 7.85 -8.07
N LYS A 42 -5.30 7.68 -7.49
CA LYS A 42 -5.51 6.79 -6.34
C LYS A 42 -5.24 5.37 -6.82
N SER A 43 -4.19 4.79 -6.29
CA SER A 43 -3.90 3.37 -6.48
C SER A 43 -5.06 2.57 -5.86
N PRO A 44 -5.88 1.84 -6.64
CA PRO A 44 -7.05 1.12 -6.10
C PRO A 44 -6.68 0.13 -5.00
N ILE A 45 -5.43 -0.35 -5.02
CA ILE A 45 -4.88 -1.22 -3.99
C ILE A 45 -4.68 -0.48 -2.66
N VAL A 46 -4.32 0.81 -2.66
CA VAL A 46 -4.19 1.62 -1.43
C VAL A 46 -5.54 1.80 -0.77
N ASP A 47 -6.58 2.14 -1.54
CA ASP A 47 -7.96 2.26 -1.00
C ASP A 47 -8.44 0.89 -0.46
N THR A 48 -8.12 -0.20 -1.16
CA THR A 48 -8.41 -1.57 -0.70
C THR A 48 -7.74 -1.84 0.64
N ILE A 49 -6.43 -1.61 0.76
CA ILE A 49 -5.64 -1.86 1.98
C ILE A 49 -6.18 -1.04 3.17
N GLN A 50 -6.56 0.22 2.94
CA GLN A 50 -7.13 1.08 3.97
C GLN A 50 -8.51 0.61 4.46
N SER A 51 -9.27 -0.07 3.60
CA SER A 51 -10.57 -0.63 3.94
C SER A 51 -10.51 -2.00 4.65
N LEU A 52 -9.34 -2.63 4.72
CA LEU A 52 -9.19 -3.96 5.32
C LEU A 52 -9.44 -3.92 6.84
N PRO A 53 -10.01 -4.99 7.41
CA PRO A 53 -10.06 -5.20 8.85
C PRO A 53 -8.69 -5.08 9.51
N GLN A 54 -8.67 -4.59 10.75
CA GLN A 54 -7.44 -4.25 11.48
C GLN A 54 -6.41 -5.41 11.53
N HIS A 55 -6.85 -6.63 11.79
CA HIS A 55 -5.93 -7.78 11.82
C HIS A 55 -5.29 -8.07 10.44
N GLN A 56 -6.02 -7.86 9.34
CA GLN A 56 -5.47 -8.00 7.99
C GLN A 56 -4.44 -6.90 7.68
N GLN A 57 -4.65 -5.68 8.17
CA GLN A 57 -3.66 -4.60 8.09
C GLN A 57 -2.39 -4.93 8.89
N ILE A 58 -2.53 -5.51 10.10
CA ILE A 58 -1.39 -5.97 10.91
C ILE A 58 -0.62 -7.09 10.20
N VAL A 59 -1.33 -8.01 9.53
CA VAL A 59 -0.70 -9.04 8.70
C VAL A 59 0.16 -8.40 7.61
N LEU A 60 -0.37 -7.43 6.87
CA LEU A 60 0.39 -6.74 5.83
C LEU A 60 1.59 -5.98 6.39
N CYS A 61 1.45 -5.29 7.52
CA CYS A 61 2.55 -4.65 8.24
C CYS A 61 3.65 -5.67 8.63
N SER A 62 3.24 -6.85 9.09
CA SER A 62 4.15 -7.93 9.45
C SER A 62 4.92 -8.49 8.25
N VAL A 63 4.24 -8.62 7.11
CA VAL A 63 4.86 -9.04 5.83
C VAL A 63 5.86 -8.00 5.36
N VAL A 64 5.49 -6.72 5.31
CA VAL A 64 6.40 -5.61 4.91
C VAL A 64 7.67 -5.62 5.78
N LYS A 65 7.53 -5.74 7.11
CA LYS A 65 8.66 -5.81 8.04
C LYS A 65 9.58 -7.01 7.80
N LEU A 66 9.05 -8.12 7.31
CA LEU A 66 9.82 -9.31 6.92
C LEU A 66 10.61 -9.07 5.63
N PHE A 67 10.01 -8.40 4.65
CA PHE A 67 10.57 -8.22 3.31
C PHE A 67 11.67 -7.15 3.29
N ARG A 68 11.60 -6.15 4.17
CA ARG A 68 12.71 -5.20 4.43
C ARG A 68 14.02 -5.87 4.82
N LYS A 69 13.98 -7.10 5.33
CA LYS A 69 15.19 -7.89 5.64
C LYS A 69 15.81 -8.58 4.40
N GLY A 70 15.34 -8.26 3.19
CA GLY A 70 15.86 -8.77 1.92
C GLY A 70 15.27 -10.11 1.47
N LYS A 71 14.29 -10.66 2.21
CA LYS A 71 13.56 -11.87 1.81
C LYS A 71 12.43 -11.49 0.84
N LYS A 72 12.32 -12.21 -0.28
CA LYS A 72 11.21 -12.04 -1.25
C LYS A 72 10.01 -12.94 -0.99
N ASP A 73 10.14 -13.83 -0.02
CA ASP A 73 9.10 -14.76 0.41
C ASP A 73 9.32 -15.14 1.88
N THR A 74 8.26 -15.59 2.52
CA THR A 74 8.26 -16.04 3.92
C THR A 74 7.28 -17.20 4.09
N THR A 75 7.24 -17.86 5.24
CA THR A 75 6.20 -18.85 5.57
C THR A 75 5.16 -18.23 6.50
N ILE A 76 3.94 -18.80 6.55
CA ILE A 76 2.92 -18.38 7.52
C ILE A 76 3.43 -18.54 8.96
N GLY A 77 4.21 -19.58 9.24
CA GLY A 77 4.83 -19.79 10.55
C GLY A 77 5.86 -18.72 10.92
N GLU A 78 6.71 -18.28 9.97
CA GLU A 78 7.62 -17.15 10.19
C GLU A 78 6.86 -15.84 10.38
N LEU A 79 5.85 -15.58 9.54
CA LEU A 79 4.96 -14.43 9.63
C LEU A 79 4.28 -14.33 10.99
N ASN A 80 3.78 -15.45 11.54
CA ASN A 80 3.07 -15.48 12.81
C ASN A 80 3.89 -14.89 13.97
N LYS A 81 5.21 -15.05 13.96
CA LYS A 81 6.10 -14.47 14.99
C LYS A 81 6.05 -12.93 14.96
N PHE A 82 6.21 -12.35 13.76
CA PHE A 82 6.13 -10.90 13.57
C PHE A 82 4.74 -10.34 13.83
N TYR A 83 3.70 -11.09 13.41
CA TYR A 83 2.31 -10.76 13.67
C TYR A 83 2.02 -10.63 15.16
N ILE A 84 2.43 -11.63 15.96
CA ILE A 84 2.26 -11.60 17.42
C ILE A 84 3.01 -10.41 18.04
N ASP A 85 4.24 -10.14 17.57
CA ASP A 85 5.04 -9.02 18.09
C ASP A 85 4.39 -7.67 17.78
N ILE A 86 3.86 -7.48 16.57
CA ILE A 86 3.16 -6.25 16.19
C ILE A 86 1.86 -6.12 16.97
N CYS A 87 1.05 -7.19 17.07
CA CYS A 87 -0.17 -7.22 17.88
C CYS A 87 0.09 -6.77 19.32
N LYS A 88 1.16 -7.26 19.96
CA LYS A 88 1.58 -6.81 21.30
C LYS A 88 1.92 -5.33 21.33
N SER A 89 2.69 -4.84 20.36
CA SER A 89 3.07 -3.42 20.28
C SER A 89 1.88 -2.49 20.03
N THR A 90 0.84 -2.97 19.36
CA THR A 90 -0.41 -2.25 19.10
C THR A 90 -1.47 -2.47 20.18
N LEU A 91 -1.15 -3.21 21.25
CA LEU A 91 -2.09 -3.58 22.33
C LEU A 91 -3.35 -4.31 21.86
N ILE A 92 -3.21 -5.12 20.79
CA ILE A 92 -4.29 -5.90 20.20
C ILE A 92 -4.00 -7.38 20.47
N PRO A 93 -4.96 -8.16 21.01
CA PRO A 93 -4.75 -9.58 21.24
C PRO A 93 -4.55 -10.33 19.91
N PRO A 94 -3.48 -11.13 19.75
CA PRO A 94 -3.29 -11.91 18.53
C PRO A 94 -4.34 -13.01 18.42
N VAL A 95 -4.75 -13.28 17.19
CA VAL A 95 -5.63 -14.42 16.86
C VAL A 95 -4.81 -15.70 16.71
N GLY A 96 -5.49 -16.84 16.77
CA GLY A 96 -4.86 -18.15 16.54
C GLY A 96 -4.27 -18.30 15.14
N ILE A 97 -3.29 -19.18 15.00
CA ILE A 97 -2.56 -19.38 13.73
C ILE A 97 -3.45 -19.85 12.57
N MET A 98 -4.53 -20.59 12.87
CA MET A 98 -5.53 -20.99 11.88
C MET A 98 -6.26 -19.77 11.29
N GLU A 99 -6.62 -18.81 12.14
CA GLU A 99 -7.28 -17.57 11.71
C GLU A 99 -6.31 -16.67 10.96
N LEU A 100 -5.04 -16.64 11.37
CA LEU A 100 -3.98 -15.99 10.59
C LEU A 100 -3.87 -16.59 9.17
N SER A 101 -3.87 -17.92 9.04
CA SER A 101 -3.89 -18.60 7.74
C SER A 101 -5.13 -18.21 6.92
N CYS A 102 -6.30 -18.14 7.57
CA CYS A 102 -7.55 -17.69 6.95
C CYS A 102 -7.43 -16.27 6.39
N MET A 103 -6.92 -15.32 7.19
CA MET A 103 -6.70 -13.94 6.75
C MET A 103 -5.70 -13.86 5.60
N CYS A 104 -4.62 -14.64 5.63
CA CYS A 104 -3.65 -14.71 4.53
C CYS A 104 -4.31 -15.22 3.24
N ARG A 105 -5.25 -16.18 3.33
CA ARG A 105 -6.01 -16.67 2.19
C ARG A 105 -6.93 -15.61 1.61
N VAL A 106 -7.68 -14.89 2.45
CA VAL A 106 -8.55 -13.78 2.00
C VAL A 106 -7.73 -12.70 1.28
N LEU A 107 -6.57 -12.33 1.83
CA LEU A 107 -5.63 -11.41 1.17
C LEU A 107 -5.07 -11.98 -0.15
N GLY A 108 -4.96 -13.31 -0.25
CA GLY A 108 -4.61 -14.01 -1.47
C GLY A 108 -5.70 -13.94 -2.54
N ASP A 109 -6.96 -14.13 -2.14
CA ASP A 109 -8.13 -14.05 -3.02
C ASP A 109 -8.32 -12.62 -3.56
N GLN A 110 -7.89 -11.60 -2.80
CA GLN A 110 -7.84 -10.19 -3.22
C GLN A 110 -6.64 -9.85 -4.11
N GLY A 111 -5.73 -10.80 -4.37
CA GLY A 111 -4.53 -10.57 -5.17
C GLY A 111 -3.45 -9.72 -4.50
N ILE A 112 -3.52 -9.53 -3.18
CA ILE A 112 -2.52 -8.78 -2.40
C ILE A 112 -1.34 -9.68 -2.05
N LEU A 113 -1.65 -10.92 -1.69
CA LEU A 113 -0.68 -11.97 -1.39
C LEU A 113 -0.77 -13.10 -2.41
N LYS A 114 0.30 -13.87 -2.52
CA LYS A 114 0.29 -15.15 -3.21
C LYS A 114 0.76 -16.22 -2.25
N LEU A 115 -0.09 -17.23 -2.07
CA LEU A 115 0.16 -18.39 -1.23
C LEU A 115 0.59 -19.58 -2.09
N GLY A 116 1.68 -20.22 -1.70
CA GLY A 116 2.15 -21.47 -2.27
C GLY A 116 1.31 -22.66 -1.82
N GLN A 117 1.46 -23.79 -2.51
CA GLN A 117 0.87 -25.06 -2.11
C GLN A 117 1.71 -25.72 -1.01
N SER A 118 1.04 -26.17 0.06
CA SER A 118 1.62 -27.01 1.10
C SER A 118 0.51 -27.81 1.77
N ARG A 119 0.84 -29.02 2.26
CA ARG A 119 -0.08 -29.84 3.07
C ARG A 119 -0.29 -29.25 4.46
N ASP A 120 0.72 -28.56 5.00
CA ASP A 120 0.64 -27.80 6.24
C ASP A 120 0.55 -26.31 5.91
N ASP A 121 -0.52 -25.68 6.36
CA ASP A 121 -0.79 -24.25 6.20
C ASP A 121 0.36 -23.39 6.73
N ASN A 122 1.00 -23.80 7.84
CA ASN A 122 2.08 -23.05 8.46
C ASN A 122 3.33 -22.98 7.57
N LEU A 123 3.52 -23.98 6.71
CA LEU A 123 4.65 -24.08 5.79
C LEU A 123 4.35 -23.47 4.41
N ARG A 124 3.13 -22.98 4.17
CA ARG A 124 2.81 -22.30 2.92
C ARG A 124 3.69 -21.07 2.76
N ARG A 125 4.37 -20.99 1.61
CA ARG A 125 5.14 -19.81 1.23
C ARG A 125 4.20 -18.68 0.86
N LEU A 126 4.54 -17.48 1.29
CA LEU A 126 3.78 -16.26 1.12
C LEU A 126 4.68 -15.24 0.42
N THR A 127 4.15 -14.64 -0.64
CA THR A 127 4.82 -13.62 -1.44
C THR A 127 3.90 -12.43 -1.64
N LEU A 128 4.45 -11.21 -1.64
CA LEU A 128 3.69 -10.01 -2.00
C LEU A 128 3.43 -9.98 -3.50
N GLN A 129 2.21 -9.60 -3.90
CA GLN A 129 1.85 -9.35 -5.30
C GLN A 129 1.72 -7.86 -5.62
N VAL A 130 1.78 -7.02 -4.59
CA VAL A 130 1.68 -5.56 -4.67
C VAL A 130 2.98 -4.94 -4.19
N ASP A 131 3.22 -3.67 -4.55
CA ASP A 131 4.44 -2.98 -4.13
C ASP A 131 4.46 -2.77 -2.61
N GLU A 132 5.62 -2.97 -1.98
CA GLU A 132 5.84 -2.67 -0.57
C GLU A 132 5.54 -1.19 -0.29
N ALA A 133 5.90 -0.30 -1.23
CA ALA A 133 5.69 1.14 -1.10
C ALA A 133 4.20 1.50 -0.98
N ASP A 134 3.32 0.81 -1.71
CA ASP A 134 1.87 1.03 -1.64
C ASP A 134 1.30 0.61 -0.28
N ILE A 135 1.78 -0.50 0.29
CA ILE A 135 1.37 -0.96 1.63
C ILE A 135 1.89 -0.01 2.71
N SER A 136 3.17 0.36 2.65
CA SER A 136 3.79 1.31 3.58
C SER A 136 3.10 2.67 3.52
N PHE A 137 2.73 3.14 2.32
CA PHE A 137 1.97 4.37 2.14
C PHE A 137 0.55 4.24 2.71
N ALA A 138 -0.17 3.17 2.40
CA ALA A 138 -1.55 2.96 2.83
C ALA A 138 -1.69 2.88 4.35
N LEU A 139 -0.77 2.18 5.01
CA LEU A 139 -0.79 1.95 6.45
C LEU A 139 0.07 2.96 7.24
N GLN A 140 0.76 3.88 6.55
CA GLN A 140 1.72 4.82 7.14
C GLN A 140 2.79 4.12 7.98
N VAL A 141 3.17 2.90 7.60
CA VAL A 141 4.15 2.08 8.31
C VAL A 141 5.53 2.40 7.75
N GLN A 142 6.28 3.17 8.52
CA GLN A 142 7.62 3.66 8.17
C GLN A 142 8.71 2.61 8.39
#